data_AF-A0A3M1IY94-F1
#
_entry.id   AF-A0A3M1IY94-F1
#
_cell.length_a   1.000
_cell.length_b   1.000
_cell.length_c   1.000
_cell.angle_alpha   90.00
_cell.angle_beta   90.00
_cell.angle_gamma   90.00
#
_symmetry.space_group_name_H-M   'P 1'
#
loop_
_entity.id
_entity.type
_entity.pdbx_description
1 polymer ?
#
loop_
_entity_poly.entity_id
_entity_poly.type
_entity_poly.pdbx_seq_one_letter_code
_entity_poly.pdbx_strand_id
1 'polypeptide(L)'
;KDEAITEDSKWENGPLVSNYSLSKFLADTEAWRGQAEGLAVTALYPTVILGAGRWGQGSVKIVEHAAGAPSYYPAGATGIVDVRDVAEAVYRVLSQQLTGARILLNGSNVTYRELLTELAHAFGHAPPTRALPQTLASIAAHLDSWRARLCGGRPLLSPETVRISYQSYRYDNSRSQALLGLSYRPLSETIADAVAIYQQSGGAETGYFKTNDYFED
;
A
#
# COMPACT_ATOMS: atom_id res chain seq x y z
N LYS A 1 -17.23 11.26 -3.82
CA LYS A 1 -16.47 12.52 -3.71
C LYS A 1 -15.38 12.44 -4.78
N ASP A 2 -15.43 13.28 -5.81
CA ASP A 2 -14.53 13.21 -6.99
C ASP A 2 -13.22 14.03 -6.83
N GLU A 3 -13.01 14.63 -5.67
CA GLU A 3 -11.83 15.44 -5.40
C GLU A 3 -10.64 14.56 -5.01
N ALA A 4 -9.46 14.88 -5.54
CA ALA A 4 -8.24 14.18 -5.19
C ALA A 4 -7.85 14.53 -3.74
N ILE A 5 -7.42 13.52 -2.99
CA ILE A 5 -6.87 13.68 -1.65
C ILE A 5 -5.49 14.32 -1.79
N THR A 6 -5.33 15.42 -1.06
CA THR A 6 -4.09 16.18 -0.89
C THR A 6 -3.71 16.18 0.59
N GLU A 7 -2.55 16.73 0.91
CA GLU A 7 -2.09 16.90 2.30
C GLU A 7 -2.95 17.87 3.12
N ASP A 8 -3.76 18.69 2.46
CA ASP A 8 -4.66 19.66 3.12
C ASP A 8 -6.08 19.09 3.30
N SER A 9 -6.31 17.86 2.81
CA SER A 9 -7.58 17.16 3.00
C SER A 9 -7.82 16.91 4.48
N LYS A 10 -8.96 17.38 4.98
CA LYS A 10 -9.28 17.30 6.41
C LYS A 10 -9.65 15.88 6.81
N TRP A 11 -9.23 15.50 8.00
CA TRP A 11 -9.72 14.28 8.66
C TRP A 11 -11.21 14.39 8.94
N GLU A 12 -12.00 13.44 8.43
CA GLU A 12 -13.43 13.31 8.71
C GLU A 12 -13.65 12.04 9.54
N ASN A 13 -14.11 12.22 10.79
CA ASN A 13 -14.58 11.09 11.59
C ASN A 13 -15.84 10.50 10.95
N GLY A 14 -15.89 9.18 10.82
CA GLY A 14 -17.04 8.52 10.21
C GLY A 14 -16.97 7.00 10.30
N PRO A 15 -18.03 6.30 9.84
CA PRO A 15 -18.15 4.84 9.95
C PRO A 15 -17.09 4.08 9.13
N LEU A 16 -16.40 4.76 8.20
CA LEU A 16 -15.35 4.18 7.38
C LEU A 16 -13.97 4.24 8.04
N VAL A 17 -13.78 5.04 9.10
CA VAL A 17 -12.51 5.12 9.83
C VAL A 17 -12.18 3.77 10.46
N SER A 18 -10.99 3.26 10.16
CA SER A 18 -10.46 2.05 10.78
C SER A 18 -9.68 2.40 12.06
N ASN A 19 -9.51 1.42 12.96
CA ASN A 19 -8.66 1.59 14.14
C ASN A 19 -7.20 1.91 13.73
N TYR A 20 -6.74 1.31 12.63
CA TYR A 20 -5.43 1.62 12.04
C TYR A 20 -5.32 3.08 11.61
N SER A 21 -6.31 3.58 10.87
CA SER A 21 -6.33 4.97 10.40
C SER A 21 -6.37 5.95 11.57
N LEU A 22 -7.18 5.67 12.60
CA LEU A 22 -7.25 6.49 13.81
C LEU A 22 -5.90 6.51 14.55
N SER A 23 -5.25 5.35 14.71
CA SER A 23 -3.92 5.27 15.32
C SER A 23 -2.88 6.11 14.57
N LYS A 24 -2.90 6.08 13.22
CA LYS A 24 -2.00 6.89 12.39
C LYS A 24 -2.30 8.38 12.48
N PHE A 25 -3.57 8.77 12.54
CA PHE A 25 -3.99 10.16 12.72
C PHE A 25 -3.54 10.73 14.07
N LEU A 26 -3.69 9.96 15.15
CA LEU A 26 -3.25 10.39 16.49
C LEU A 26 -1.73 10.50 16.56
N ALA A 27 -0.98 9.57 15.95
CA ALA A 27 0.47 9.65 15.87
C ALA A 27 0.95 10.88 15.07
N ASP A 28 0.30 11.20 13.95
CA ASP A 28 0.57 12.43 13.18
C ASP A 28 0.31 13.68 14.02
N THR A 29 -0.82 13.73 14.72
CA THR A 29 -1.17 14.86 15.61
C THR A 29 -0.11 15.08 16.68
N GLU A 30 0.40 14.00 17.27
CA GLU A 30 1.44 14.06 18.31
C GLU A 30 2.79 14.53 17.75
N ALA A 31 3.15 14.12 16.53
CA ALA A 31 4.34 14.64 15.85
C ALA A 31 4.23 16.15 15.61
N TRP A 32 3.07 16.65 15.21
CA TRP A 32 2.82 18.08 15.03
C TRP A 32 2.79 18.87 16.34
N ARG A 33 2.34 18.27 17.45
CA ARG A 33 2.51 18.85 18.79
C ARG A 33 3.99 19.03 19.12
N GLY A 34 4.80 17.99 18.89
CA GLY A 34 6.25 18.06 19.07
C GLY A 34 6.90 19.15 18.22
N GLN A 35 6.42 19.35 16.99
CA GLN A 35 6.88 20.45 16.14
C GLN A 35 6.57 21.83 16.76
N ALA A 36 5.36 22.02 17.30
CA ALA A 36 4.98 23.26 17.99
C ALA A 36 5.83 23.53 19.25
N GLU A 37 6.45 22.49 19.82
CA GLU A 37 7.38 22.57 20.95
C GLU A 37 8.85 22.71 20.54
N GLY A 38 9.12 22.85 19.23
CA GLY A 38 10.45 23.16 18.69
C GLY A 38 11.17 22.00 18.02
N LEU A 39 10.53 20.83 17.86
CA LEU A 39 11.13 19.74 17.07
C LEU A 39 11.09 20.05 15.57
N ALA A 40 12.15 19.67 14.85
CA ALA A 40 12.12 19.64 13.39
C ALA A 40 11.34 18.40 12.92
N VAL A 41 10.20 18.60 12.26
CA VAL A 41 9.29 17.53 11.88
C VAL A 41 8.86 17.69 10.44
N THR A 42 9.02 16.64 9.64
CA THR A 42 8.40 16.50 8.32
C THR A 42 7.65 15.18 8.28
N ALA A 43 6.40 15.21 7.84
CA ALA A 43 5.55 14.01 7.74
C ALA A 43 5.43 13.56 6.27
N LEU A 44 5.71 12.28 6.05
CA LEU A 44 5.50 11.62 4.77
C LEU A 44 4.25 10.73 4.86
N TYR A 45 3.36 10.87 3.88
CA TYR A 45 2.11 10.11 3.79
C TYR A 45 2.15 9.22 2.55
N PRO A 46 2.84 8.07 2.60
CA PRO A 46 2.78 7.12 1.51
C PRO A 46 1.39 6.51 1.40
N THR A 47 0.96 6.29 0.16
CA THR A 47 -0.21 5.45 -0.16
C THR A 47 0.14 3.96 0.03
N VAL A 48 -0.47 3.04 -0.73
CA VAL A 48 -0.13 1.63 -0.62
C VAL A 48 1.27 1.40 -1.19
N ILE A 49 2.22 1.09 -0.31
CA ILE A 49 3.60 0.84 -0.71
C ILE A 49 3.69 -0.54 -1.38
N LEU A 50 4.22 -0.58 -2.60
CA LEU A 50 4.44 -1.82 -3.35
C LEU A 50 5.93 -1.95 -3.71
N GLY A 51 6.43 -3.18 -3.75
CA GLY A 51 7.82 -3.48 -4.07
C GLY A 51 8.31 -4.73 -3.35
N ALA A 52 9.59 -5.01 -3.46
CA ALA A 52 10.24 -6.07 -2.72
C ALA A 52 10.08 -5.85 -1.20
N GLY A 53 9.69 -6.89 -0.48
CA GLY A 53 9.47 -6.78 0.95
C GLY A 53 9.22 -8.11 1.62
N ARG A 54 8.73 -8.02 2.86
CA ARG A 54 8.41 -9.20 3.65
C ARG A 54 7.07 -9.79 3.21
N TRP A 55 7.13 -10.83 2.40
CA TRP A 55 5.97 -11.55 1.89
C TRP A 55 5.06 -12.05 3.03
N GLY A 56 3.76 -12.19 2.73
CA GLY A 56 2.76 -12.57 3.72
C GLY A 56 2.39 -11.47 4.73
N GLN A 57 2.91 -10.25 4.60
CA GLN A 57 2.61 -9.13 5.50
C GLN A 57 2.31 -7.83 4.76
N GLY A 58 1.58 -6.92 5.42
CA GLY A 58 1.31 -5.58 4.90
C GLY A 58 0.65 -5.58 3.53
N SER A 59 1.01 -4.58 2.72
CA SER A 59 0.53 -4.37 1.36
C SER A 59 1.03 -5.40 0.36
N VAL A 60 2.23 -5.97 0.55
CA VAL A 60 2.83 -6.94 -0.37
C VAL A 60 2.10 -8.29 -0.41
N LYS A 61 1.15 -8.53 0.52
CA LYS A 61 0.16 -9.63 0.41
C LYS A 61 -0.62 -9.61 -0.91
N ILE A 62 -0.79 -8.45 -1.56
CA ILE A 62 -1.49 -8.40 -2.85
C ILE A 62 -0.73 -9.12 -3.96
N VAL A 63 0.61 -9.16 -3.88
CA VAL A 63 1.47 -9.89 -4.82
C VAL A 63 1.26 -11.40 -4.65
N GLU A 64 1.27 -11.88 -3.41
CA GLU A 64 0.96 -13.28 -3.08
C GLU A 64 -0.46 -13.66 -3.47
N HIS A 65 -1.44 -12.77 -3.24
CA HIS A 65 -2.80 -12.98 -3.68
C HIS A 65 -2.88 -13.15 -5.20
N ALA A 66 -2.18 -12.32 -5.97
CA ALA A 66 -2.14 -12.40 -7.43
C ALA A 66 -1.38 -13.64 -7.95
N ALA A 67 -0.36 -14.11 -7.21
CA ALA A 67 0.31 -15.38 -7.49
C ALA A 67 -0.65 -16.57 -7.42
N GLY A 68 -1.72 -16.49 -6.62
CA GLY A 68 -2.80 -17.48 -6.57
C GLY A 68 -3.81 -17.41 -7.72
N ALA A 69 -3.59 -16.56 -8.73
CA ALA A 69 -4.45 -16.38 -9.91
C ALA A 69 -5.95 -16.19 -9.55
N PRO A 70 -6.30 -15.18 -8.73
CA PRO A 70 -7.67 -14.98 -8.28
C PRO A 70 -8.55 -14.62 -9.48
N SER A 71 -9.77 -15.14 -9.53
CA SER A 71 -10.73 -14.80 -10.61
C SER A 71 -11.53 -13.52 -10.34
N TYR A 72 -11.35 -12.91 -9.17
CA TYR A 72 -12.19 -11.84 -8.65
C TYR A 72 -11.39 -10.59 -8.28
N TYR A 73 -12.02 -9.41 -8.38
CA TYR A 73 -11.48 -8.15 -7.91
C TYR A 73 -12.53 -7.30 -7.18
N PRO A 74 -12.16 -6.50 -6.17
CA PRO A 74 -13.05 -5.50 -5.57
C PRO A 74 -13.18 -4.27 -6.50
N ALA A 75 -14.29 -3.55 -6.43
CA ALA A 75 -14.61 -2.49 -7.39
C ALA A 75 -13.96 -1.12 -7.12
N GLY A 76 -13.22 -0.98 -6.02
CA GLY A 76 -12.62 0.31 -5.62
C GLY A 76 -11.32 0.66 -6.35
N ALA A 77 -10.73 1.76 -5.90
CA ALA A 77 -9.47 2.30 -6.41
C ALA A 77 -8.60 2.84 -5.28
N THR A 78 -7.29 2.79 -5.49
CA THR A 78 -6.30 3.20 -4.50
C THR A 78 -5.07 3.82 -5.14
N GLY A 79 -4.19 4.36 -4.30
CA GLY A 79 -2.89 4.88 -4.69
C GLY A 79 -1.82 3.84 -4.43
N ILE A 80 -0.87 3.71 -5.35
CA ILE A 80 0.31 2.85 -5.24
C ILE A 80 1.57 3.71 -5.32
N VAL A 81 2.54 3.42 -4.47
CA VAL A 81 3.87 4.04 -4.50
C VAL A 81 4.95 2.97 -4.37
N ASP A 82 6.01 3.07 -5.17
CA ASP A 82 7.14 2.14 -5.09
C ASP A 82 7.91 2.34 -3.77
N VAL A 83 8.33 1.25 -3.13
CA VAL A 83 9.15 1.30 -1.91
C VAL A 83 10.46 2.10 -2.09
N ARG A 84 11.06 2.05 -3.28
CA ARG A 84 12.25 2.80 -3.67
C ARG A 84 11.97 4.29 -3.78
N ASP A 85 10.79 4.68 -4.26
CA ASP A 85 10.37 6.09 -4.32
C ASP A 85 10.13 6.65 -2.91
N VAL A 86 9.59 5.83 -2.00
CA VAL A 86 9.46 6.21 -0.58
C VAL A 86 10.83 6.39 0.06
N ALA A 87 11.76 5.47 -0.18
CA ALA A 87 13.13 5.57 0.34
C ALA A 87 13.85 6.82 -0.18
N GLU A 88 13.71 7.12 -1.48
CA GLU A 88 14.24 8.34 -2.09
C GLU A 88 13.61 9.60 -1.47
N ALA A 89 12.30 9.60 -1.22
CA ALA A 89 11.63 10.72 -0.58
C ALA A 89 12.19 10.99 0.83
N VAL A 90 12.40 9.94 1.63
CA VAL A 90 13.03 10.04 2.96
C VAL A 90 14.44 10.63 2.84
N TYR A 91 15.25 10.10 1.91
CA TYR A 91 16.60 10.59 1.67
C TYR A 91 16.61 12.08 1.30
N ARG A 92 15.71 12.52 0.43
CA ARG A 92 15.62 13.93 0.00
C ARG A 92 15.17 14.86 1.11
N VAL A 93 14.19 14.46 1.92
CA VAL A 93 13.77 15.23 3.10
C VAL A 93 14.94 15.46 4.05
N LEU A 94 15.70 14.39 4.34
CA LEU A 94 16.86 14.47 5.23
C LEU A 94 17.99 15.31 4.63
N SER A 95 18.30 15.11 3.34
CA SER A 95 19.40 15.81 2.65
C SER A 95 19.14 17.30 2.49
N GLN A 96 17.89 17.69 2.25
CA GLN A 96 17.47 19.09 2.12
C GLN A 96 17.14 19.73 3.47
N GLN A 97 17.17 18.97 4.57
CA GLN A 97 16.79 19.39 5.92
C GLN A 97 15.39 20.04 5.97
N LEU A 98 14.46 19.48 5.20
CA LEU A 98 13.09 20.00 5.16
C LEU A 98 12.40 19.77 6.50
N THR A 99 11.78 20.83 7.02
CA THR A 99 11.00 20.82 8.26
C THR A 99 9.67 21.53 8.04
N GLY A 100 8.64 21.10 8.77
CA GLY A 100 7.27 21.62 8.71
C GLY A 100 6.47 21.22 7.49
N ALA A 101 6.96 20.29 6.68
CA ALA A 101 6.26 19.85 5.48
C ALA A 101 5.39 18.62 5.75
N ARG A 102 4.20 18.63 5.15
CA ARG A 102 3.36 17.44 4.91
C ARG A 102 3.54 17.06 3.46
N ILE A 103 3.89 15.82 3.17
CA ILE A 103 4.19 15.37 1.81
C ILE A 103 3.52 14.03 1.53
N LEU A 104 2.56 14.02 0.61
CA LEU A 104 1.89 12.81 0.13
C LEU A 104 2.76 12.12 -0.92
N LEU A 105 2.99 10.82 -0.74
CA LEU A 105 3.76 10.02 -1.68
C LEU A 105 2.84 9.04 -2.40
N ASN A 106 2.63 9.27 -3.69
CA ASN A 106 1.82 8.43 -4.55
C ASN A 106 2.41 8.41 -5.95
N GLY A 107 2.67 7.23 -6.50
CA GLY A 107 3.19 7.06 -7.85
C GLY A 107 2.10 6.86 -8.90
N SER A 108 1.01 6.17 -8.55
CA SER A 108 -0.07 5.87 -9.49
C SER A 108 -1.41 5.76 -8.77
N ASN A 109 -2.48 6.27 -9.37
CA ASN A 109 -3.85 6.02 -8.94
C ASN A 109 -4.44 4.92 -9.82
N VAL A 110 -4.83 3.79 -9.24
CA VAL A 110 -5.28 2.61 -9.99
C VAL A 110 -6.48 1.94 -9.34
N THR A 111 -7.34 1.36 -10.16
CA THR A 111 -8.38 0.45 -9.70
C THR A 111 -7.76 -0.87 -9.26
N TYR A 112 -8.41 -1.59 -8.34
CA TYR A 112 -7.95 -2.95 -8.00
C TYR A 112 -8.03 -3.91 -9.19
N ARG A 113 -8.94 -3.65 -10.14
CA ARG A 113 -9.01 -4.40 -11.40
C ARG A 113 -7.72 -4.23 -12.20
N GLU A 114 -7.29 -3.00 -12.45
CA GLU A 114 -6.05 -2.70 -13.19
C GLU A 114 -4.83 -3.30 -12.47
N LEU A 115 -4.71 -3.05 -11.16
CA LEU A 115 -3.60 -3.57 -10.37
C LEU A 115 -3.48 -5.10 -10.41
N LEU A 116 -4.59 -5.82 -10.20
CA LEU A 116 -4.59 -7.29 -10.25
C LEU A 116 -4.43 -7.83 -11.67
N THR A 117 -4.87 -7.09 -12.69
CA THR A 117 -4.65 -7.45 -14.10
C THR A 117 -3.16 -7.35 -14.45
N GLU A 118 -2.50 -6.25 -14.09
CA GLU A 118 -1.06 -6.09 -14.32
C GLU A 118 -0.23 -7.14 -13.56
N LEU A 119 -0.57 -7.40 -12.29
CA LEU A 119 0.06 -8.47 -11.52
C LEU A 119 -0.15 -9.84 -12.18
N ALA A 120 -1.38 -10.16 -12.61
CA ALA A 120 -1.66 -11.43 -13.28
C ALA A 120 -0.83 -11.60 -14.56
N HIS A 121 -0.71 -10.54 -15.37
CA HIS A 121 0.14 -10.58 -16.56
C HIS A 121 1.62 -10.78 -16.23
N ALA A 122 2.13 -10.10 -15.19
CA ALA A 122 3.51 -10.28 -14.74
C ALA A 122 3.79 -11.71 -14.23
N PHE A 123 2.79 -12.37 -13.64
CA PHE A 123 2.88 -13.79 -13.26
C PHE A 123 2.64 -14.77 -14.42
N GLY A 124 2.21 -14.30 -15.61
CA GLY A 124 1.80 -15.16 -16.73
C GLY A 124 0.43 -15.82 -16.55
N HIS A 125 -0.41 -15.29 -15.65
CA HIS A 125 -1.77 -15.76 -15.38
C HIS A 125 -2.81 -15.03 -16.22
N ALA A 126 -4.02 -15.62 -16.29
CA ALA A 126 -5.19 -14.92 -16.83
C ALA A 126 -5.67 -13.84 -15.84
N PRO A 127 -6.05 -12.64 -16.33
CA PRO A 127 -6.50 -11.55 -15.46
C PRO A 127 -7.87 -11.84 -14.83
N PRO A 128 -8.16 -11.29 -13.64
CA PRO A 128 -9.46 -11.44 -13.00
C PRO A 128 -10.55 -10.70 -13.79
N THR A 129 -11.64 -11.38 -14.12
CA THR A 129 -12.72 -10.82 -14.94
C THR A 129 -14.00 -10.55 -14.16
N ARG A 130 -14.12 -11.05 -12.92
CA ARG A 130 -15.35 -10.98 -12.13
C ARG A 130 -15.23 -9.94 -11.01
N ALA A 131 -16.08 -8.93 -11.03
CA ALA A 131 -16.23 -8.06 -9.85
C ALA A 131 -16.83 -8.86 -8.69
N LEU A 132 -16.20 -8.83 -7.52
CA LEU A 132 -16.75 -9.45 -6.31
C LEU A 132 -17.76 -8.48 -5.68
N PRO A 133 -19.02 -8.87 -5.43
CA PRO A 133 -19.94 -8.06 -4.64
C PRO A 133 -19.43 -7.84 -3.21
N GLN A 134 -19.55 -6.61 -2.69
CA GLN A 134 -19.07 -6.26 -1.35
C GLN A 134 -19.69 -7.12 -0.25
N THR A 135 -20.94 -7.53 -0.41
CA THR A 135 -21.64 -8.41 0.54
C THR A 135 -20.97 -9.78 0.64
N LEU A 136 -20.63 -10.38 -0.50
CA LEU A 136 -19.92 -11.66 -0.55
C LEU A 136 -18.50 -11.54 0.00
N ALA A 137 -17.77 -10.48 -0.35
CA ALA A 137 -16.44 -10.21 0.19
C ALA A 137 -16.47 -10.05 1.73
N SER A 138 -17.49 -9.36 2.23
CA SER A 138 -17.68 -9.16 3.68
C SER A 138 -17.96 -10.47 4.38
N ILE A 139 -18.85 -11.33 3.84
CA ILE A 139 -19.12 -12.66 4.40
C ILE A 139 -17.82 -13.49 4.45
N ALA A 140 -17.06 -13.52 3.35
CA ALA A 140 -15.79 -14.25 3.28
C ALA A 140 -14.77 -13.76 4.33
N ALA A 141 -14.63 -12.45 4.51
CA ALA A 141 -13.73 -11.88 5.51
C ALA A 141 -14.15 -12.20 6.95
N HIS A 142 -15.46 -12.24 7.23
CA HIS A 142 -15.94 -12.70 8.53
C HIS A 142 -15.62 -14.18 8.71
N LEU A 143 -15.93 -15.05 7.76
CA LEU A 143 -15.62 -16.49 7.87
C LEU A 143 -14.13 -16.75 8.09
N ASP A 144 -13.24 -16.04 7.38
CA ASP A 144 -11.79 -16.19 7.56
C ASP A 144 -11.32 -15.62 8.91
N SER A 145 -11.92 -14.52 9.39
CA SER A 145 -11.64 -14.00 10.74
C SER A 145 -12.05 -15.00 11.83
N TRP A 146 -13.17 -15.70 11.65
CA TRP A 146 -13.62 -16.74 12.56
C TRP A 146 -12.71 -17.97 12.50
N ARG A 147 -12.32 -18.42 11.30
CA ARG A 147 -11.33 -19.49 11.11
C ARG A 147 -10.00 -19.15 11.79
N ALA A 148 -9.47 -17.94 11.59
CA ALA A 148 -8.21 -17.50 12.20
C ALA A 148 -8.28 -17.47 13.74
N ARG A 149 -9.44 -17.12 14.31
CA ARG A 149 -9.67 -17.18 15.77
C ARG A 149 -9.71 -18.61 16.30
N LEU A 150 -10.29 -19.55 15.56
CA LEU A 150 -10.49 -20.94 15.99
C LEU A 150 -9.26 -21.83 15.73
N CYS A 151 -8.60 -21.66 14.59
CA CYS A 151 -7.50 -22.53 14.13
C CYS A 151 -6.12 -21.90 14.32
N GLY A 152 -6.04 -20.65 14.81
CA GLY A 152 -4.82 -19.87 14.82
C GLY A 152 -4.45 -19.33 13.43
N GLY A 153 -3.54 -18.34 13.40
CA GLY A 153 -3.09 -17.67 12.19
C GLY A 153 -3.65 -16.25 12.04
N ARG A 154 -3.25 -15.57 10.95
CA ARG A 154 -3.74 -14.21 10.62
C ARG A 154 -4.75 -14.31 9.47
N PRO A 155 -5.88 -13.59 9.54
CA PRO A 155 -6.80 -13.54 8.41
C PRO A 155 -6.07 -12.99 7.17
N LEU A 156 -6.39 -13.58 6.02
CA LEU A 156 -5.94 -13.13 4.71
C LEU A 156 -6.59 -11.78 4.38
N LEU A 157 -7.88 -11.64 4.70
CA LEU A 157 -8.69 -10.44 4.47
C LEU A 157 -9.46 -10.06 5.74
N SER A 158 -9.22 -8.85 6.26
CA SER A 158 -10.04 -8.31 7.36
C SER A 158 -11.30 -7.63 6.82
N PRO A 159 -12.40 -7.58 7.59
CA PRO A 159 -13.58 -6.81 7.20
C PRO A 159 -13.28 -5.33 6.91
N GLU A 160 -12.29 -4.76 7.60
CA GLU A 160 -11.83 -3.38 7.37
C GLU A 160 -11.16 -3.23 6.00
N THR A 161 -10.25 -4.15 5.65
CA THR A 161 -9.59 -4.17 4.33
C THR A 161 -10.60 -4.34 3.22
N VAL A 162 -11.59 -5.23 3.39
CA VAL A 162 -12.70 -5.37 2.44
C VAL A 162 -13.39 -4.03 2.27
N ARG A 163 -13.88 -3.41 3.34
CA ARG A 163 -14.60 -2.13 3.26
C ARG A 163 -13.82 -1.04 2.52
N ILE A 164 -12.52 -0.90 2.80
CA ILE A 164 -11.63 0.07 2.15
C ILE A 164 -11.44 -0.26 0.67
N SER A 165 -11.33 -1.54 0.31
CA SER A 165 -11.12 -1.97 -1.08
C SER A 165 -12.28 -1.69 -2.04
N TYR A 166 -13.47 -1.37 -1.51
CA TYR A 166 -14.63 -0.91 -2.29
C TYR A 166 -14.77 0.61 -2.35
N GLN A 167 -13.90 1.36 -1.67
CA GLN A 167 -13.82 2.80 -1.82
C GLN A 167 -12.88 3.16 -2.97
N SER A 168 -13.15 4.29 -3.61
CA SER A 168 -12.29 4.83 -4.67
C SER A 168 -11.61 6.08 -4.16
N TYR A 169 -10.30 5.98 -3.95
CA TYR A 169 -9.45 7.08 -3.58
C TYR A 169 -8.56 7.48 -4.74
N ARG A 170 -8.41 8.79 -4.94
CA ARG A 170 -7.45 9.40 -5.87
C ARG A 170 -6.59 10.37 -5.08
N TYR A 171 -5.29 10.37 -5.33
CA TYR A 171 -4.32 11.16 -4.60
C TYR A 171 -3.54 12.07 -5.55
N ASP A 172 -3.25 13.28 -5.10
CA ASP A 172 -2.41 14.26 -5.80
C ASP A 172 -1.00 14.27 -5.20
N ASN A 173 0.01 14.05 -6.04
CA ASN A 173 1.42 14.01 -5.65
C ASN A 173 2.19 15.29 -6.04
N SER A 174 1.52 16.33 -6.52
CA SER A 174 2.15 17.55 -7.04
C SER A 174 3.09 18.21 -6.03
N ARG A 175 2.74 18.21 -4.74
CA ARG A 175 3.58 18.80 -3.67
C ARG A 175 4.88 18.03 -3.49
N SER A 176 4.84 16.69 -3.53
CA SER A 176 6.04 15.87 -3.44
C SER A 176 6.98 16.06 -4.64
N GLN A 177 6.42 16.24 -5.84
CA GLN A 177 7.20 16.54 -7.04
C GLN A 177 7.83 17.94 -6.93
N ALA A 178 7.08 18.93 -6.47
CA ALA A 178 7.56 20.31 -6.35
C ALA A 178 8.62 20.48 -5.25
N LEU A 179 8.38 19.93 -4.05
CA LEU A 179 9.28 20.09 -2.90
C LEU A 179 10.50 19.19 -2.98
N LEU A 180 10.33 17.94 -3.41
CA LEU A 180 11.40 16.95 -3.39
C LEU A 180 12.01 16.72 -4.78
N GLY A 181 11.40 17.20 -5.86
CA GLY A 181 11.86 16.90 -7.23
C GLY A 181 11.71 15.42 -7.58
N LEU A 182 10.78 14.71 -6.93
CA LEU A 182 10.57 13.28 -7.15
C LEU A 182 9.97 13.03 -8.54
N SER A 183 10.44 11.96 -9.17
CA SER A 183 9.82 11.34 -10.34
C SER A 183 9.49 9.92 -9.96
N TYR A 184 8.20 9.59 -9.96
CA TYR A 184 7.71 8.29 -9.52
C TYR A 184 7.87 7.23 -10.60
N ARG A 185 8.19 6.01 -10.19
CA ARG A 185 8.29 4.87 -11.09
C ARG A 185 6.91 4.49 -11.64
N PRO A 186 6.82 4.09 -12.93
CA PRO A 186 5.60 3.53 -13.47
C PRO A 186 5.19 2.27 -12.69
N LEU A 187 3.88 2.08 -12.49
CA LEU A 187 3.36 0.91 -11.79
C LEU A 187 3.85 -0.42 -12.39
N SER A 188 3.95 -0.49 -13.71
CA SER A 188 4.40 -1.69 -14.43
C SER A 188 5.83 -2.09 -14.08
N GLU A 189 6.75 -1.13 -13.88
CA GLU A 189 8.11 -1.39 -13.41
C GLU A 189 8.10 -1.93 -11.98
N THR A 190 7.36 -1.28 -11.09
CA THR A 190 7.18 -1.70 -9.70
C THR A 190 6.65 -3.13 -9.59
N ILE A 191 5.65 -3.47 -10.42
CA ILE A 191 5.03 -4.80 -10.46
C ILE A 191 6.01 -5.84 -11.02
N ALA A 192 6.68 -5.54 -12.14
CA ALA A 192 7.63 -6.46 -12.76
C ALA A 192 8.75 -6.85 -11.77
N ASP A 193 9.33 -5.86 -11.10
CA ASP A 193 10.38 -6.08 -10.10
C ASP A 193 9.86 -6.87 -8.90
N ALA A 194 8.69 -6.49 -8.35
CA ALA A 194 8.10 -7.18 -7.21
C ALA A 194 7.81 -8.66 -7.50
N VAL A 195 7.30 -8.97 -8.70
CA VAL A 195 7.00 -10.33 -9.14
C VAL A 195 8.27 -11.13 -9.37
N ALA A 196 9.27 -10.55 -10.06
CA ALA A 196 10.55 -11.21 -10.29
C ALA A 196 11.22 -11.60 -8.96
N ILE A 197 11.23 -10.68 -7.99
CA ILE A 197 11.81 -10.93 -6.67
C ILE A 197 11.00 -11.95 -5.87
N TYR A 198 9.66 -11.90 -5.94
CA TYR A 198 8.79 -12.88 -5.27
C TYR A 198 9.04 -14.31 -5.79
N GLN A 199 9.21 -14.47 -7.10
CA GLN A 199 9.54 -15.75 -7.73
C GLN A 199 10.92 -16.24 -7.32
N GLN A 200 11.93 -15.35 -7.31
CA GLN A 200 13.30 -15.68 -6.90
C GLN A 200 13.39 -16.08 -5.42
N SER A 201 12.60 -15.45 -4.54
CA SER A 201 12.63 -15.81 -3.12
C SER A 201 12.02 -17.19 -2.85
N GLY A 202 11.23 -17.75 -3.76
CA GLY A 202 10.42 -18.94 -3.50
C GLY A 202 9.09 -18.62 -2.82
N GLY A 203 8.57 -17.40 -3.02
CA GLY A 203 7.29 -16.95 -2.49
C GLY A 203 7.28 -16.67 -0.98
N ALA A 204 6.13 -16.84 -0.34
CA ALA A 204 5.91 -16.50 1.07
C ALA A 204 6.52 -17.50 2.07
N GLU A 205 6.91 -18.70 1.63
CA GLU A 205 7.43 -19.77 2.50
C GLU A 205 8.84 -19.48 3.05
N THR A 206 9.62 -18.66 2.37
CA THR A 206 11.02 -18.36 2.71
C THR A 206 11.21 -17.02 3.43
N GLY A 207 10.19 -16.14 3.43
CA GLY A 207 10.11 -14.92 4.24
C GLY A 207 11.11 -13.79 3.93
N TYR A 208 12.25 -14.11 3.31
CA TYR A 208 13.28 -13.19 2.84
C TYR A 208 13.91 -13.73 1.54
N PHE A 209 14.59 -12.84 0.80
CA PHE A 209 15.61 -13.24 -0.16
C PHE A 209 16.49 -14.34 0.46
N LYS A 210 16.83 -15.39 -0.29
CA LYS A 210 18.01 -16.18 0.05
C LYS A 210 19.21 -15.24 -0.08
N THR A 211 19.65 -14.64 1.03
CA THR A 211 20.77 -13.69 1.07
C THR A 211 22.13 -14.36 0.81
N ASN A 212 22.16 -15.64 0.44
CA ASN A 212 23.41 -16.35 0.17
C ASN A 212 24.10 -15.95 -1.13
N ASP A 213 23.44 -15.23 -2.04
CA ASP A 213 24.00 -14.96 -3.38
C ASP A 213 24.51 -13.52 -3.59
N TYR A 214 24.44 -12.64 -2.58
CA TYR A 214 24.78 -11.20 -2.75
C TYR A 214 25.82 -10.64 -1.76
N PHE A 215 26.33 -11.46 -0.83
CA PHE A 215 27.37 -11.05 0.13
C PHE A 215 28.61 -11.95 0.12
N GLU A 216 28.78 -12.78 -0.92
CA GLU A 216 30.08 -13.34 -1.26
C GLU A 216 30.78 -12.39 -2.24
N ASP A 217 31.43 -11.37 -1.68
CA ASP A 217 32.75 -10.81 -2.06
C ASP A 217 33.02 -9.47 -1.36
#